data_AF-A0A800IGB8-F1
#
_entry.id   AF-A0A800IGB8-F1
#
_cell.length_a   1.000
_cell.length_b   1.000
_cell.length_c   1.000
_cell.angle_alpha   90.00
_cell.angle_beta   90.00
_cell.angle_gamma   90.00
#
_symmetry.space_group_name_H-M   'P 1'
#
loop_
_entity.id
_entity.type
_entity.pdbx_description
1 polymer ?
#
loop_
_entity_poly.entity_id
_entity_poly.type
_entity_poly.pdbx_seq_one_letter_code
_entity_poly.pdbx_strand_id
1 'polypeptide(L)' 'MLEGLTLMVFGMGFVFTFLTLLVFATKTMSATVLRFAPAPVIVPPVPMASVLPSQQVANDAQLMAVLSAAVHRYREDKA' A
#
# COMPACT_ATOMS: atom_id res chain seq x y z
N MET A 1 -36.46 -34.74 20.99
CA MET A 1 -35.06 -34.87 20.50
C MET A 1 -34.71 -33.83 19.42
N LEU A 2 -35.62 -33.48 18.51
CA LEU A 2 -35.36 -32.50 17.43
C LEU A 2 -35.23 -31.04 17.91
N GLU A 3 -35.82 -30.68 19.05
CA GLU A 3 -35.73 -29.34 19.62
C GLU A 3 -34.30 -28.97 20.03
N GLY A 4 -33.57 -29.90 20.67
CA GLY A 4 -32.17 -29.67 21.04
C GLY A 4 -31.25 -29.51 19.83
N LEU A 5 -31.50 -30.25 18.76
CA LEU A 5 -30.78 -30.10 17.49
C LEU A 5 -31.05 -28.73 16.84
N THR A 6 -32.30 -28.28 16.88
CA THR A 6 -32.70 -26.97 16.33
C THR A 6 -32.04 -25.83 17.10
N LEU A 7 -32.00 -25.90 18.44
CA LEU A 7 -31.32 -24.91 19.27
C LEU A 7 -29.80 -24.91 19.06
N MET A 8 -29.18 -26.08 18.84
CA MET A 8 -27.76 -26.19 18.52
C MET A 8 -27.44 -25.53 17.17
N VAL A 9 -28.22 -25.83 16.14
CA VAL A 9 -28.04 -25.23 14.80
C VAL A 9 -28.27 -23.73 14.84
N PHE A 10 -29.29 -23.26 15.57
CA PHE A 10 -29.59 -21.83 15.68
C PHE A 10 -28.50 -21.08 16.45
N GLY A 11 -28.06 -21.60 17.61
CA GLY A 11 -27.00 -21.00 18.41
C GLY A 11 -25.66 -21.01 17.68
N MET A 12 -25.26 -22.14 17.09
CA MET A 12 -24.01 -22.26 16.34
C MET A 12 -24.02 -21.43 15.05
N GLY A 13 -25.15 -21.39 14.35
CA GLY A 13 -25.33 -20.59 13.13
C GLY A 13 -25.32 -19.09 13.40
N PHE A 14 -25.94 -18.63 14.49
CA PHE A 14 -25.89 -17.22 14.90
C PHE A 14 -24.47 -16.80 15.25
N VAL A 15 -23.75 -17.59 16.04
CA VAL A 15 -22.34 -17.32 16.38
C VAL A 15 -21.47 -17.29 15.12
N PHE A 16 -21.63 -18.25 14.21
CA PHE A 16 -20.89 -18.27 12.95
C PHE A 16 -21.16 -17.01 12.10
N THR A 17 -22.42 -16.62 11.98
CA THR A 17 -22.83 -15.41 11.26
C THR A 17 -22.24 -14.15 11.91
N PHE A 18 -22.32 -14.06 13.23
CA PHE A 18 -21.78 -12.94 14.00
C PHE A 18 -20.27 -12.83 13.83
N LEU A 19 -19.53 -13.93 13.98
CA LEU A 19 -18.08 -13.95 13.78
C LEU A 19 -17.70 -13.58 12.34
N THR A 20 -18.43 -14.08 11.34
CA THR A 20 -18.21 -13.73 9.93
C THR A 20 -18.38 -12.24 9.70
N LEU A 21 -19.41 -11.65 10.29
CA LEU A 21 -19.67 -10.21 10.24
C LEU A 21 -18.55 -9.42 10.93
N LEU A 22 -18.07 -9.87 12.10
CA LEU A 22 -16.94 -9.26 12.82
C LEU A 22 -15.64 -9.33 12.01
N VAL A 23 -15.35 -10.46 11.38
CA VAL A 23 -14.18 -10.61 10.50
C VAL A 23 -14.27 -9.63 9.34
N PHE A 24 -15.45 -9.52 8.71
CA PHE A 24 -15.65 -8.58 7.61
C PHE A 24 -15.48 -7.14 8.07
N ALA A 25 -16.07 -6.75 9.21
CA ALA A 25 -15.90 -5.44 9.82
C ALA A 25 -14.43 -5.13 10.09
N THR A 26 -13.69 -6.07 10.68
CA THR A 26 -12.25 -5.90 10.96
C THR A 26 -11.45 -5.77 9.67
N LYS A 27 -11.79 -6.53 8.63
CA LYS A 27 -11.16 -6.44 7.31
C LYS A 27 -11.47 -5.10 6.63
N THR A 28 -12.68 -4.58 6.75
CA THR A 28 -13.03 -3.24 6.25
C THR A 28 -12.27 -2.15 7.00
N MET A 29 -12.13 -2.26 8.32
CA MET A 29 -11.33 -1.35 9.12
C MET A 29 -9.87 -1.40 8.68
N SER A 30 -9.29 -2.59 8.53
CA SER A 30 -7.91 -2.78 8.05
C SER A 30 -7.70 -2.18 6.64
N ALA A 31 -8.62 -2.42 5.70
CA ALA A 31 -8.55 -1.87 4.35
C ALA A 31 -8.70 -0.34 4.33
N THR A 32 -9.57 0.20 5.19
CA THR A 32 -9.78 1.64 5.37
C THR A 32 -8.50 2.27 5.90
N VAL A 33 -7.90 1.71 6.95
CA VAL A 33 -6.64 2.20 7.52
C VAL A 33 -5.53 2.22 6.46
N LEU A 34 -5.33 1.12 5.72
CA LEU A 34 -4.32 1.05 4.65
C LEU A 34 -4.56 2.06 3.52
N ARG A 35 -5.82 2.42 3.25
CA ARG A 35 -6.18 3.36 2.17
C ARG A 35 -6.07 4.81 2.58
N PHE A 36 -6.38 5.16 3.83
CA PHE A 36 -6.33 6.54 4.34
C PHE A 36 -4.96 6.89 4.96
N ALA A 37 -4.23 5.91 5.47
CA ALA A 37 -2.86 6.04 5.92
C ALA A 37 -2.04 4.93 5.26
N PRO A 38 -1.54 5.13 4.02
CA PRO A 38 -0.63 4.18 3.40
C PRO A 38 0.54 3.97 4.35
N ALA A 39 0.61 2.78 4.97
CA ALA A 39 1.81 2.39 5.68
C ALA A 39 2.95 2.52 4.67
N PRO A 40 4.07 3.19 5.00
CA PRO A 40 5.23 3.20 4.15
C PRO A 40 5.54 1.75 3.81
N VAL A 41 5.34 1.40 2.53
CA VAL A 41 5.67 0.07 2.06
C VAL A 41 7.16 -0.04 2.32
N ILE A 42 7.55 -0.84 3.31
CA ILE A 42 8.91 -1.33 3.39
C ILE A 42 9.04 -2.21 2.16
N VAL A 43 9.36 -1.58 1.04
CA VAL A 43 9.73 -2.27 -0.18
C VAL A 43 10.91 -3.13 0.24
N PRO A 44 10.79 -4.47 0.28
CA PRO A 44 11.97 -5.30 0.37
C PRO A 44 12.87 -4.84 -0.77
N PRO A 45 14.18 -4.62 -0.54
CA PRO A 45 15.06 -4.10 -1.57
C PRO A 45 14.90 -4.97 -2.80
N VAL A 46 14.27 -4.41 -3.84
CA VAL A 46 14.21 -5.04 -5.14
C VAL A 46 15.67 -5.26 -5.51
N PRO A 47 16.09 -6.47 -5.90
CA PRO A 47 17.43 -6.66 -6.41
C PRO A 47 17.58 -5.64 -7.54
N MET A 48 18.45 -4.64 -7.35
CA MET A 48 18.72 -3.67 -8.39
C MET A 48 19.21 -4.50 -9.58
N ALA A 49 18.36 -4.64 -10.60
CA ALA A 49 18.82 -5.10 -11.88
C ALA A 49 19.98 -4.16 -12.23
N SER A 50 21.17 -4.71 -12.44
CA SER A 50 22.34 -3.96 -12.81
C SER A 50 22.01 -3.19 -14.08
N VAL A 51 21.72 -1.90 -13.92
CA VAL A 51 21.59 -0.99 -15.06
C VAL A 51 22.92 -1.02 -15.80
N LEU A 52 22.88 -1.20 -17.12
CA LEU A 52 24.10 -1.16 -17.91
C LEU A 52 24.81 0.18 -17.67
N PRO A 53 26.16 0.20 -17.65
CA PRO A 53 26.92 1.44 -17.42
C PRO A 53 26.47 2.60 -18.32
N SER A 54 26.04 2.30 -19.55
CA SER A 54 25.49 3.27 -20.49
C SER A 54 24.17 3.92 -20.04
N GLN A 55 23.30 3.17 -19.38
CA GLN A 55 22.05 3.69 -18.82
C GLN A 55 22.33 4.57 -17.60
N GLN A 56 23.31 4.22 -16.77
CA GLN A 56 23.70 5.04 -15.63
C GLN A 56 24.23 6.41 -16.07
N VAL A 57 25.13 6.43 -17.05
CA VAL A 57 25.68 7.69 -17.62
C VAL A 57 24.57 8.55 -18.24
N ALA A 58 23.60 7.94 -18.92
CA ALA A 58 22.45 8.66 -19.47
C ALA A 58 21.56 9.26 -18.38
N ASN A 59 21.33 8.54 -17.28
CA ASN A 59 20.56 9.02 -16.13
C ASN A 59 21.28 10.20 -15.43
N ASP A 60 22.59 10.09 -15.21
CA ASP A 60 23.38 11.14 -14.58
C ASP A 60 23.39 12.43 -15.43
N ALA A 61 23.56 12.30 -16.74
CA ALA A 61 23.49 13.45 -17.66
C ALA A 61 22.12 14.13 -17.62
N GLN A 62 21.04 13.35 -17.57
CA GLN A 62 19.67 13.86 -17.46
C GLN A 62 19.43 14.56 -16.11
N LEU A 63 19.92 14.00 -15.01
CA LEU A 63 19.83 14.60 -13.67
C LEU A 63 20.57 15.94 -13.61
N MET A 64 21.78 16.02 -14.16
CA MET A 64 22.54 17.27 -14.24
C MET A 64 21.82 18.32 -15.10
N ALA A 65 21.22 17.93 -16.23
CA ALA A 65 20.45 18.83 -17.08
C ALA A 65 19.21 19.40 -16.36
N VAL A 66 18.45 18.57 -15.66
CA VAL A 66 17.29 19.03 -14.89
C VAL A 66 17.71 19.94 -13.74
N LEU A 67 18.78 19.60 -13.02
CA LEU A 67 19.27 20.40 -11.90
C LEU A 67 19.76 21.78 -12.37
N SER A 68 20.52 21.83 -13.48
CA SER A 68 20.96 23.11 -14.05
C SER A 68 19.80 23.97 -14.53
N ALA A 69 18.78 23.39 -15.17
CA ALA A 69 17.57 24.10 -15.57
C ALA A 69 16.79 24.65 -14.35
N ALA A 70 16.66 23.85 -13.28
CA ALA A 70 16.00 24.28 -12.05
C ALA A 70 16.75 25.44 -11.36
N VAL A 71 18.09 25.36 -11.30
CA VAL A 71 18.93 26.44 -10.74
C VAL A 71 18.83 27.70 -11.60
N HIS A 72 18.79 27.57 -12.92
CA HIS A 72 18.64 28.72 -13.82
C HIS A 72 17.29 29.41 -13.60
N ARG A 73 16.20 28.64 -13.58
CA ARG A 73 14.85 29.14 -13.26
C ARG A 73 14.79 29.86 -11.91
N TYR A 74 15.41 29.30 -10.87
CA TYR A 74 15.45 29.94 -9.54
C TYR A 74 16.20 31.27 -9.54
N ARG A 75 17.24 31.41 -10.37
CA ARG A 75 18.01 32.65 -10.50
C ARG A 75 17.27 33.71 -11.31
N GLU A 76 16.53 33.31 -12.34
CA GLU A 76 15.67 34.21 -13.12
C GLU A 76 14.46 34.70 -12.30
N ASP A 77 13.87 33.85 -11.46
CA ASP A 77 12.72 34.20 -10.60
C ASP A 77 13.08 35.15 -9.45
N LYS A 78 14.35 35.13 -9.01
CA LYS A 78 14.85 35.96 -7.89
C LYS A 78 15.55 37.26 -8.34
N ALA A 79 15.64 37.52 -9.64
CA ALA A 79 16.20 38.74 -10.21
C ALA A 79 15.07 39.69 -10.64
#